data_AF-A0A949XFI1-F1
#
_entry.id   AF-A0A949XFI1-F1
#
_cell.length_a   1.000
_cell.length_b   1.000
_cell.length_c   1.000
_cell.angle_alpha   90.00
_cell.angle_beta   90.00
_cell.angle_gamma   90.00
#
_symmetry.space_group_name_H-M   'P 1'
#
loop_
_entity.id
_entity.type
_entity.pdbx_description
1 polymer ?
#
loop_
_entity_poly.entity_id
_entity_poly.type
_entity_poly.pdbx_seq_one_letter_code
_entity_poly.pdbx_strand_id
1 'polypeptide(L)'
;MIKAPARADVAQMEAFAPLVKEVCDAGGTMSINCAEMTYLGAAMAQLLLACQKTIDTKTARIELHSASESVRHDFETLGLSAQLREWTSHG
;
A
#
# COMPACT_ATOMS: atom_id res chain seq x y z
N MET A 1 5.06 -5.82 9.76
CA MET A 1 5.05 -5.76 8.28
C MET A 1 3.91 -6.62 7.78
N ILE A 2 3.00 -6.06 6.98
CA ILE A 2 1.79 -6.72 6.47
C ILE A 2 2.10 -7.31 5.10
N LYS A 3 1.72 -8.57 4.84
CA LYS A 3 1.84 -9.16 3.50
C LYS A 3 0.73 -8.62 2.61
N ALA A 4 1.07 -8.07 1.45
CA ALA A 4 0.08 -7.71 0.46
C ALA A 4 -0.49 -8.99 -0.20
N PRO A 5 -1.77 -8.99 -0.60
CA PRO A 5 -2.33 -10.09 -1.37
C PRO A 5 -1.63 -10.19 -2.73
N ALA A 6 -1.51 -11.42 -3.25
CA ALA A 6 -0.94 -11.66 -4.57
C ALA A 6 -1.70 -10.92 -5.68
N ARG A 7 -3.01 -10.77 -5.51
CA ARG A 7 -3.88 -9.90 -6.32
C ARG A 7 -4.54 -8.87 -5.41
N ALA A 8 -4.15 -7.62 -5.57
CA ALA A 8 -4.71 -6.48 -4.83
C ALA A 8 -5.96 -5.94 -5.53
N ASP A 9 -7.02 -6.75 -5.59
CA ASP A 9 -8.31 -6.39 -6.20
C ASP A 9 -9.43 -6.26 -5.15
N VAL A 10 -10.66 -5.98 -5.61
CA VAL A 10 -11.83 -5.73 -4.75
C VAL A 10 -12.14 -6.95 -3.86
N ALA A 11 -11.92 -8.17 -4.34
CA ALA A 11 -12.22 -9.38 -3.57
C ALA A 11 -11.31 -9.50 -2.32
N GLN A 12 -10.08 -8.99 -2.41
CA GLN A 12 -9.14 -8.97 -1.28
C GLN A 12 -9.28 -7.72 -0.41
N MET A 13 -10.04 -6.71 -0.86
CA MET A 13 -10.17 -5.42 -0.17
C MET A 13 -10.87 -5.54 1.19
N GLU A 14 -11.90 -6.38 1.30
CA GLU A 14 -12.63 -6.57 2.56
C GLU A 14 -11.76 -7.13 3.69
N ALA A 15 -10.83 -8.03 3.36
CA ALA A 15 -9.89 -8.59 4.32
C ALA A 15 -8.72 -7.63 4.62
N PHE A 16 -8.33 -6.81 3.65
CA PHE A 16 -7.17 -5.92 3.78
C PHE A 16 -7.51 -4.59 4.47
N ALA A 17 -8.70 -4.03 4.23
CA ALA A 17 -9.10 -2.73 4.75
C ALA A 17 -9.10 -2.62 6.28
N PRO A 18 -9.54 -3.63 7.08
CA PRO A 18 -9.47 -3.57 8.54
C PRO A 18 -8.03 -3.46 9.06
N LEU A 19 -7.09 -4.21 8.45
CA LEU A 19 -5.67 -4.19 8.82
C LEU A 19 -5.07 -2.82 8.56
N VAL A 20 -5.39 -2.23 7.41
CA VAL A 20 -4.93 -0.88 7.07
C VAL A 20 -5.52 0.15 8.04
N LYS A 21 -6.81 0.05 8.36
CA LYS A 21 -7.50 0.96 9.30
C LYS A 21 -6.87 0.92 10.69
N GLU A 22 -6.57 -0.27 11.22
CA GLU A 22 -5.95 -0.42 12.54
C GLU A 22 -4.62 0.33 12.64
N VAL A 23 -3.77 0.22 11.62
CA VAL A 23 -2.49 0.94 11.59
C VAL A 23 -2.68 2.45 11.44
N CYS A 24 -3.66 2.88 10.63
CA CYS A 24 -4.03 4.30 10.52
C CYS A 24 -4.51 4.88 11.87
N ASP A 25 -5.30 4.12 12.60
CA ASP A 25 -5.87 4.55 13.88
C ASP A 25 -4.79 4.65 14.95
N ALA A 26 -3.85 3.69 14.97
CA ALA A 26 -2.69 3.68 15.87
C ALA A 26 -1.65 4.78 15.59
N GLY A 27 -1.70 5.44 14.42
CA GLY A 27 -0.76 6.49 14.04
C GLY A 27 0.67 5.98 13.78
N GLY A 28 0.82 4.71 13.46
CA GLY A 28 2.12 4.07 13.18
C GLY A 28 2.49 4.06 11.70
N THR A 29 3.75 3.75 11.39
CA THR A 29 4.18 3.44 10.02
C THR A 29 3.68 2.05 9.61
N MET A 30 2.97 1.97 8.49
CA MET A 30 2.51 0.73 7.88
C MET A 30 3.50 0.25 6.82
N SER A 31 4.29 -0.78 7.13
CA SER A 31 5.16 -1.43 6.14
C SER A 31 4.42 -2.60 5.47
N ILE A 32 4.22 -2.52 4.16
CA ILE A 32 3.57 -3.53 3.32
C ILE A 32 4.62 -4.23 2.46
N ASN A 33 4.65 -5.56 2.50
CA ASN A 33 5.48 -6.39 1.62
C ASN A 33 4.70 -6.76 0.35
N CYS A 34 5.19 -6.28 -0.80
CA CYS A 34 4.61 -6.47 -2.13
C CYS A 34 5.33 -7.57 -2.96
N ALA A 35 6.23 -8.36 -2.37
CA ALA A 35 7.04 -9.36 -3.09
C ALA A 35 6.23 -10.38 -3.90
N GLU A 36 5.07 -10.78 -3.37
CA GLU A 36 4.18 -11.76 -4.01
C GLU A 36 3.07 -11.08 -4.84
N MET A 37 3.02 -9.75 -4.88
CA MET A 37 2.01 -9.01 -5.61
C MET A 37 2.28 -9.08 -7.12
N THR A 38 1.25 -9.44 -7.86
CA THR A 38 1.28 -9.59 -9.32
C THR A 38 0.31 -8.66 -10.04
N TYR A 39 -0.63 -8.06 -9.30
CA TYR A 39 -1.63 -7.16 -9.85
C TYR A 39 -2.13 -6.19 -8.78
N LEU A 40 -2.25 -4.90 -9.15
CA LEU A 40 -2.87 -3.86 -8.35
C LEU A 40 -4.11 -3.29 -9.04
N GLY A 41 -5.27 -3.49 -8.43
CA GLY A 41 -6.53 -2.90 -8.88
C GLY A 41 -6.69 -1.45 -8.42
N ALA A 42 -7.40 -0.64 -9.23
CA ALA A 42 -7.70 0.76 -8.93
C ALA A 42 -8.41 0.96 -7.58
N ALA A 43 -9.29 0.03 -7.16
CA ALA A 43 -9.97 0.12 -5.87
C ALA A 43 -9.00 -0.01 -4.68
N MET A 44 -8.04 -0.95 -4.75
CA MET A 44 -7.03 -1.11 -3.70
C MET A 44 -6.09 0.10 -3.66
N ALA A 45 -5.70 0.60 -4.82
CA ALA A 45 -4.95 1.85 -4.92
C ALA A 45 -5.67 3.02 -4.22
N GLN A 46 -6.97 3.21 -4.48
CA GLN A 46 -7.75 4.26 -3.82
C GLN A 46 -7.84 4.07 -2.30
N LEU A 47 -7.94 2.82 -1.83
CA LEU A 47 -7.89 2.52 -0.40
C LEU A 47 -6.55 2.97 0.22
N LEU A 48 -5.42 2.58 -0.39
CA LEU A 48 -4.10 2.96 0.09
C LEU A 48 -3.91 4.49 0.12
N LEU A 49 -4.40 5.19 -0.90
CA LEU A 49 -4.38 6.66 -0.95
C LEU A 49 -5.25 7.31 0.14
N ALA A 50 -6.47 6.81 0.33
CA ALA A 50 -7.36 7.32 1.37
C ALA A 50 -6.74 7.11 2.77
N CYS A 51 -6.08 5.98 2.97
CA CYS A 51 -5.37 5.67 4.19
C CYS A 51 -4.16 6.60 4.39
N GLN A 52 -3.31 6.81 3.37
CA GLN A 52 -2.20 7.76 3.45
C GLN A 52 -2.67 9.17 3.82
N LYS A 53 -3.78 9.66 3.24
CA LYS A 53 -4.36 10.97 3.60
C LYS A 53 -4.83 11.04 5.05
N THR A 54 -5.39 9.95 5.57
CA THR A 54 -5.80 9.87 6.98
C THR A 54 -4.59 9.87 7.91
N ILE A 55 -3.55 9.16 7.50
CA ILE A 55 -2.26 8.96 8.18
C ILE A 55 -1.41 10.24 8.21
N ASP A 56 -1.40 11.04 7.14
CA ASP A 56 -0.64 12.29 7.03
C ASP A 56 -1.01 13.31 8.12
N THR A 57 -2.23 13.22 8.67
CA THR A 57 -2.66 14.08 9.80
C THR A 57 -2.03 13.68 11.14
N LYS A 58 -1.39 12.52 11.24
CA LYS A 58 -0.90 11.89 12.48
C LYS A 58 0.59 11.54 12.49
N THR A 59 1.40 12.08 11.57
CA THR A 59 2.84 11.72 11.37
C THR A 59 3.12 10.26 10.97
N ALA A 60 2.09 9.45 10.83
CA ALA A 60 2.14 8.08 10.34
C ALA A 60 2.53 8.06 8.84
N ARG A 61 2.93 6.89 8.29
CA ARG A 61 3.23 6.72 6.85
C ARG A 61 2.92 5.32 6.35
N ILE A 62 2.67 5.16 5.05
CA ILE A 62 2.65 3.86 4.38
C ILE A 62 3.94 3.67 3.59
N GLU A 63 4.61 2.54 3.82
CA GLU A 63 5.83 2.13 3.14
C GLU A 63 5.58 0.84 2.36
N LEU A 64 5.93 0.87 1.08
CA LEU A 64 5.79 -0.27 0.18
C LEU A 64 7.18 -0.89 -0.05
N HIS A 65 7.31 -2.19 0.17
CA HIS A 65 8.58 -2.90 0.06
C HIS A 65 8.49 -4.01 -0.99
N SER A 66 9.62 -4.27 -1.66
CA SER A 66 9.82 -5.44 -2.52
C SER A 66 8.80 -5.56 -3.66
N ALA A 67 8.24 -4.46 -4.15
CA ALA A 67 7.36 -4.48 -5.31
C ALA A 67 8.14 -4.89 -6.58
N SER A 68 7.54 -5.75 -7.39
CA SER A 68 8.04 -6.07 -8.73
C SER A 68 7.95 -4.84 -9.64
N GLU A 69 8.73 -4.81 -10.72
CA GLU A 69 8.71 -3.69 -11.68
C GLU A 69 7.32 -3.43 -12.27
N SER A 70 6.56 -4.49 -12.58
CA SER A 70 5.19 -4.37 -13.06
C SER A 70 4.28 -3.69 -12.03
N VAL A 71 4.38 -4.07 -10.75
CA VAL A 71 3.57 -3.48 -9.69
C VAL A 71 3.98 -2.02 -9.42
N ARG A 72 5.27 -1.69 -9.56
CA ARG A 72 5.73 -0.30 -9.52
C ARG A 72 5.15 0.54 -10.64
N HIS A 73 5.11 0.00 -11.85
CA HIS A 73 4.49 0.66 -12.97
C HIS A 73 2.99 0.91 -12.75
N ASP A 74 2.30 -0.05 -12.12
CA ASP A 74 0.90 0.14 -11.71
C ASP A 74 0.79 1.26 -10.65
N PHE A 75 1.70 1.33 -9.68
CA PHE A 75 1.72 2.42 -8.69
C PHE A 75 1.90 3.79 -9.33
N GLU A 76 2.82 3.92 -10.29
CA GLU A 76 3.07 5.16 -11.02
C GLU A 76 1.85 5.56 -11.86
N THR A 77 1.29 4.61 -12.61
CA THR A 77 0.12 4.82 -13.48
C THR A 77 -1.10 5.28 -12.68
N LEU A 78 -1.27 4.76 -11.47
CA LEU A 78 -2.38 5.10 -10.58
C LEU A 78 -2.06 6.30 -9.65
N GLY A 79 -0.90 6.95 -9.81
CA GLY A 79 -0.52 8.15 -9.07
C GLY A 79 -0.18 7.92 -7.59
N LEU A 80 0.16 6.69 -7.22
CA LEU A 80 0.50 6.31 -5.84
C LEU A 80 1.95 6.68 -5.48
N SER A 81 2.88 6.60 -6.42
CA SER A 81 4.31 6.81 -6.15
C SER A 81 4.65 8.23 -5.65
N ALA A 82 3.79 9.22 -5.92
CA ALA A 82 3.93 10.58 -5.41
C ALA A 82 3.47 10.74 -3.94
N GLN A 83 2.64 9.81 -3.46
CA GLN A 83 1.98 9.90 -2.15
C GLN A 83 2.49 8.81 -1.18
N LEU A 84 2.86 7.65 -1.69
CA LEU A 84 3.41 6.54 -0.91
C LEU A 84 4.93 6.54 -1.05
N ARG A 85 5.65 6.35 0.07
CA ARG A 85 7.09 6.14 0.00
C ARG A 85 7.35 4.71 -0.41
N GLU A 86 7.75 4.52 -1.65
CA GLU A 86 8.31 3.25 -2.07
C GLU A 86 9.73 3.11 -1.52
N TRP A 87 10.00 2.01 -0.81
CA TRP A 87 11.32 1.64 -0.37
C TRP A 87 11.82 0.50 -1.24
N THR A 88 12.56 0.86 -2.28
CA THR A 88 13.44 -0.09 -2.96
C THR A 88 14.57 -0.40 -1.99
N SER A 89 14.55 -1.57 -1.37
CA SER A 89 15.70 -2.04 -0.60
C SER A 89 16.93 -1.99 -1.53
N HIS A 90 17.85 -1.08 -1.25
CA HIS A 90 19.15 -1.08 -1.92
C HIS A 90 19.84 -2.39 -1.57
N GLY A 91 19.97 -3.26 -2.58
CA GLY A 91 21.08 -4.20 -2.68
C GLY A 91 22.26 -3.50 -3.33
#